data_AF-X0TNR1-F1
#
_entry.id   AF-X0TNR1-F1
#
_cell.length_a   1.000
_cell.length_b   1.000
_cell.length_c   1.000
_cell.angle_alpha   90.00
_cell.angle_beta   90.00
_cell.angle_gamma   90.00
#
_symmetry.space_group_name_H-M   'P 1'
#
loop_
_entity.id
_entity.type
_entity.pdbx_description
1 polymer ?
#
loop_
_entity_poly.entity_id
_entity_poly.type
_entity_poly.pdbx_seq_one_letter_code
_entity_poly.pdbx_strand_id
1 'polypeptide(L)'
;MEKGLLVPDEVTVRMILGRIAAPDCAKGFLLDGFPRTLEQAKALDQALAEEGKSISLVLYIKVSTEELLRRLSGRWICRNCQVPYNIVELPPKVPAKCDYCGGELYQRPDDSEETARKRLEVYFAQTMPLIEYYTEAGKLVEIEGEKGIEGVAQDLIAAIEAGIVR
;
A
#
# COMPACT_ATOMS: atom_id res chain seq x y z
N MET A 1 -4.12 -17.28 16.17
CA MET A 1 -3.02 -16.43 15.64
C MET A 1 -3.49 -15.00 15.83
N GLU A 2 -3.22 -14.43 17.00
CA GLU A 2 -4.08 -13.38 17.58
C GLU A 2 -3.31 -12.51 18.59
N LYS A 3 -2.15 -11.98 18.17
CA LYS A 3 -1.42 -10.93 18.87
C LYS A 3 -0.76 -10.10 17.77
N GLY A 4 -1.10 -8.82 17.66
CA GLY A 4 -0.57 -7.88 16.66
C GLY A 4 0.93 -7.58 16.81
N LEU A 5 1.74 -8.61 17.02
CA LEU A 5 3.19 -8.57 16.96
C LEU A 5 3.57 -8.64 15.48
N LEU A 6 4.29 -7.63 15.00
CA LEU A 6 4.84 -7.62 13.66
C LEU A 6 5.72 -8.86 13.49
N VAL A 7 5.49 -9.60 12.40
CA VAL A 7 6.39 -10.68 11.98
C VAL A 7 7.80 -10.09 11.88
N PRO A 8 8.83 -10.71 12.49
CA PRO A 8 10.18 -10.16 12.46
C PRO A 8 10.60 -9.79 11.03
N ASP A 9 11.26 -8.65 10.89
CA ASP A 9 11.57 -8.06 9.57
C ASP A 9 12.34 -9.05 8.67
N GLU A 10 13.30 -9.77 9.23
CA GLU A 10 14.08 -10.80 8.52
C GLU A 10 13.19 -11.93 7.96
N VAL A 11 12.17 -12.35 8.70
CA VAL A 11 11.25 -13.40 8.24
C VAL A 11 10.42 -12.87 7.07
N THR A 12 9.94 -11.63 7.18
CA THR A 12 9.15 -10.96 6.13
C THR A 12 9.98 -10.78 4.85
N VAL A 13 11.22 -10.30 4.97
CA VAL A 13 12.16 -10.14 3.84
C VAL A 13 12.38 -11.47 3.13
N ARG A 14 12.70 -12.55 3.87
CA ARG A 14 12.90 -13.87 3.27
C ARG A 14 11.66 -14.40 2.56
N MET A 15 10.46 -14.18 3.11
CA MET A 15 9.21 -14.58 2.46
C MET A 15 9.00 -13.85 1.13
N ILE A 16 9.31 -12.55 1.10
CA ILE A 16 9.21 -11.74 -0.12
C ILE A 16 10.23 -12.18 -1.16
N LEU A 17 11.49 -12.42 -0.78
CA LEU A 17 12.52 -12.93 -1.69
C LEU A 17 12.14 -14.29 -2.29
N GLY A 18 11.64 -15.21 -1.45
CA GLY A 18 11.12 -16.50 -1.93
C GLY A 18 9.99 -16.34 -2.94
N ARG A 19 9.14 -15.32 -2.78
CA ARG A 19 8.06 -15.00 -3.73
C ARG A 19 8.58 -14.38 -5.02
N ILE A 20 9.57 -13.49 -4.95
CA ILE A 20 10.22 -12.83 -6.10
C ILE A 20 10.99 -13.83 -6.96
N ALA A 21 11.49 -14.93 -6.37
CA ALA A 21 12.17 -15.99 -7.09
C ALA A 21 11.25 -16.88 -7.97
N ALA A 22 9.92 -16.73 -7.85
CA ALA A 22 8.98 -17.53 -8.63
C ALA A 22 9.02 -17.14 -10.13
N PRO A 23 8.74 -18.09 -11.05
CA PRO A 23 8.85 -17.85 -12.49
C PRO A 23 7.97 -16.71 -13.03
N ASP A 24 6.83 -16.45 -12.40
CA ASP A 24 5.92 -15.38 -12.80
C ASP A 24 6.45 -13.98 -12.48
N CYS A 25 7.41 -13.87 -11.55
CA CYS A 25 8.11 -12.63 -11.22
C CYS A 25 9.34 -12.37 -12.11
N ALA A 26 9.65 -13.24 -13.08
CA ALA A 26 10.82 -13.09 -13.94
C ALA A 26 10.80 -11.79 -14.78
N LYS A 27 9.61 -11.26 -15.08
CA LYS A 27 9.44 -10.00 -15.83
C LYS A 27 9.42 -8.75 -14.93
N GLY A 28 9.41 -8.93 -13.62
CA GLY A 28 9.21 -7.86 -12.64
C GLY A 28 8.16 -8.23 -11.60
N PHE A 29 8.03 -7.36 -10.60
CA PHE A 29 7.12 -7.53 -9.48
C PHE A 29 6.67 -6.16 -8.96
N LEU A 30 5.51 -6.12 -8.32
CA LEU A 30 5.00 -4.97 -7.59
C LEU A 30 4.88 -5.36 -6.12
N LEU A 31 5.55 -4.62 -5.25
CA LEU A 31 5.44 -4.78 -3.81
C LEU A 31 4.37 -3.82 -3.29
N ASP A 32 3.31 -4.38 -2.70
CA ASP A 32 2.25 -3.62 -2.05
C ASP A 32 2.33 -3.80 -0.54
N GLY A 33 2.47 -2.67 0.19
CA GLY A 33 2.53 -2.66 1.64
C GLY A 33 3.86 -3.10 2.26
N PHE A 34 4.93 -3.22 1.47
CA PHE A 34 6.31 -3.48 1.92
C PHE A 34 7.30 -2.75 1.00
N PRO A 35 8.40 -2.17 1.51
CA PRO A 35 8.79 -2.05 2.92
C PRO A 35 7.97 -0.99 3.68
N ARG A 36 7.94 -1.09 5.02
CA ARG A 36 7.28 -0.13 5.93
C ARG A 36 8.24 0.59 6.88
N THR A 37 9.47 0.10 7.00
CA THR A 37 10.54 0.70 7.81
C THR A 37 11.81 0.85 6.97
N LEU A 38 12.71 1.73 7.39
CA LEU A 38 13.99 1.95 6.72
C LEU A 38 14.88 0.70 6.73
N GLU A 39 14.85 -0.07 7.82
CA GLU A 39 15.57 -1.32 7.97
C GLU A 39 15.09 -2.37 6.97
N GLN A 40 13.78 -2.47 6.76
CA GLN A 40 13.20 -3.36 5.75
C GLN A 40 13.62 -2.96 4.33
N ALA A 41 13.65 -1.65 4.02
CA ALA A 41 14.09 -1.17 2.72
C ALA A 41 15.57 -1.48 2.45
N LYS A 42 16.45 -1.21 3.42
CA LYS A 42 17.88 -1.52 3.32
C LYS A 42 18.11 -3.03 3.14
N ALA A 43 17.41 -3.86 3.90
CA ALA A 43 17.50 -5.31 3.80
C ALA A 43 17.01 -5.82 2.44
N LEU A 44 15.91 -5.26 1.93
CA LEU A 44 15.38 -5.59 0.60
C LEU A 44 16.36 -5.21 -0.51
N ASP A 45 16.88 -3.97 -0.50
CA ASP A 45 17.81 -3.50 -1.52
C ASP A 45 19.13 -4.30 -1.50
N GLN A 46 19.64 -4.65 -0.32
CA GLN A 46 20.82 -5.52 -0.21
C GLN A 46 20.54 -6.91 -0.81
N ALA A 47 19.45 -7.56 -0.42
CA ALA A 47 19.13 -8.89 -0.90
C ALA A 47 18.85 -8.94 -2.41
N LEU A 48 18.19 -7.92 -2.96
CA LEU A 48 18.02 -7.81 -4.41
C LEU A 48 19.35 -7.63 -5.12
N ALA A 49 20.27 -6.83 -4.57
CA ALA A 49 21.59 -6.62 -5.16
C ALA A 49 22.42 -7.91 -5.23
N GLU A 50 22.31 -8.80 -4.24
CA GLU A 50 22.94 -10.13 -4.25
C GLU A 50 22.46 -11.01 -5.41
N GLU A 51 21.21 -10.82 -5.86
CA GLU A 51 20.63 -11.48 -7.04
C GLU A 51 20.83 -10.70 -8.35
N GLY A 52 21.57 -9.57 -8.33
CA GLY A 52 21.73 -8.69 -9.48
C GLY A 52 20.46 -7.95 -9.89
N LYS A 53 19.49 -7.83 -8.97
CA LYS A 53 18.23 -7.10 -9.14
C LYS A 53 18.27 -5.79 -8.34
N SER A 54 17.33 -4.91 -8.60
CA SER A 54 17.14 -3.69 -7.82
C SER A 54 15.69 -3.21 -7.90
N ILE A 55 15.26 -2.42 -6.92
CA ILE A 55 14.03 -1.64 -7.06
C ILE A 55 14.25 -0.56 -8.10
N SER A 56 13.47 -0.59 -9.17
CA SER A 56 13.55 0.38 -10.27
C SER A 56 12.79 1.68 -9.98
N LEU A 57 11.64 1.58 -9.29
CA LEU A 57 10.72 2.68 -9.09
C LEU A 57 9.94 2.50 -7.79
N VAL A 58 9.73 3.58 -7.05
CA VAL A 58 8.89 3.65 -5.86
C VAL A 58 7.82 4.72 -6.09
N LEU A 59 6.56 4.30 -6.07
CA LEU A 59 5.41 5.18 -6.30
C LEU A 59 4.85 5.62 -4.94
N TYR A 60 4.97 6.91 -4.64
CA TYR A 60 4.43 7.49 -3.42
C TYR A 60 3.12 8.23 -3.73
N ILE A 61 2.00 7.65 -3.30
CA ILE A 61 0.68 8.27 -3.44
C ILE A 61 0.48 9.25 -2.29
N LYS A 62 0.60 10.54 -2.57
CA LYS A 62 0.46 11.61 -1.59
C LYS A 62 -1.01 11.97 -1.41
N VAL A 63 -1.46 11.97 -0.16
CA VAL A 63 -2.82 12.34 0.24
C VAL A 63 -2.71 13.12 1.55
N SER A 64 -3.51 14.16 1.72
CA SER A 64 -3.57 14.90 2.98
C SER A 64 -4.06 14.02 4.13
N THR A 65 -3.60 14.30 5.35
CA THR A 65 -4.02 13.59 6.56
C THR A 65 -5.53 13.65 6.76
N GLU A 66 -6.15 14.78 6.45
CA GLU A 66 -7.61 14.97 6.56
C GLU A 66 -8.36 14.03 5.62
N GLU A 67 -7.93 13.95 4.36
CA GLU A 67 -8.54 13.06 3.38
C GLU A 67 -8.29 11.58 3.71
N LEU A 68 -7.09 11.23 4.22
CA LEU A 68 -6.81 9.87 4.72
C LEU A 68 -7.75 9.47 5.85
N LEU A 69 -7.96 10.34 6.85
CA LEU A 69 -8.88 10.09 7.95
C LEU A 69 -10.32 9.94 7.46
N ARG A 70 -10.75 10.79 6.52
CA ARG A 70 -12.08 10.72 5.89
C ARG A 70 -12.27 9.39 5.15
N ARG A 71 -11.29 8.96 4.34
CA ARG A 71 -11.33 7.70 3.58
C ARG A 71 -11.34 6.47 4.49
N LEU A 72 -10.51 6.45 5.53
CA LEU A 72 -10.43 5.33 6.48
C LEU A 72 -11.70 5.21 7.31
N SER A 73 -12.19 6.31 7.88
CA SER A 73 -13.40 6.33 8.72
C SER A 73 -14.66 6.01 7.92
N GLY A 74 -14.66 6.26 6.60
CA GLY A 74 -15.76 5.94 5.71
C GLY A 74 -15.72 4.55 5.09
N ARG A 75 -14.68 3.73 5.36
CA ARG A 75 -14.44 2.46 4.68
C ARG A 75 -15.32 1.33 5.22
N TRP A 76 -16.04 0.68 4.32
CA TRP A 76 -16.82 -0.52 4.58
C TRP A 76 -16.34 -1.64 3.66
N ILE A 77 -16.40 -2.88 4.12
CA ILE A 77 -15.92 -4.03 3.35
C ILE A 77 -16.95 -5.13 3.42
N CYS A 78 -17.18 -5.81 2.31
CA CYS A 78 -18.04 -6.99 2.33
C CYS A 78 -17.35 -8.15 3.04
N ARG A 79 -18.01 -8.79 4.02
CA ARG A 79 -17.49 -9.98 4.70
C ARG A 79 -17.19 -11.13 3.74
N ASN A 80 -17.99 -11.29 2.69
CA ASN A 80 -17.91 -12.44 1.79
C ASN A 80 -16.89 -12.22 0.67
N CYS A 81 -17.05 -11.15 -0.13
CA CYS A 81 -16.23 -10.94 -1.32
C CYS A 81 -15.10 -9.91 -1.14
N GLN A 82 -14.96 -9.32 0.04
CA GLN A 82 -13.93 -8.32 0.38
C GLN A 82 -13.96 -7.05 -0.49
N VAL A 83 -15.02 -6.83 -1.29
CA VAL A 83 -15.19 -5.61 -2.08
C VAL A 83 -15.25 -4.41 -1.13
N PRO A 84 -14.41 -3.39 -1.35
CA PRO A 84 -14.42 -2.18 -0.55
C PRO A 84 -15.53 -1.23 -1.01
N TYR A 85 -16.06 -0.50 -0.04
CA TYR A 85 -17.04 0.57 -0.18
C TYR A 85 -16.56 1.79 0.62
N ASN A 86 -17.02 2.97 0.24
CA ASN A 86 -16.87 4.17 1.04
C ASN A 86 -18.22 4.85 1.15
N ILE A 87 -18.71 5.11 2.37
CA ILE A 87 -20.08 5.63 2.56
C ILE A 87 -20.34 6.99 1.88
N VAL A 88 -19.27 7.74 1.56
CA VAL A 88 -19.35 9.05 0.90
C VAL A 88 -19.10 8.94 -0.60
N GLU A 89 -18.01 8.27 -1.01
CA GLU A 89 -17.57 8.26 -2.40
C GLU A 89 -18.12 7.09 -3.23
N LEU A 90 -18.30 5.93 -2.60
CA LEU A 90 -18.77 4.71 -3.23
C LEU A 90 -19.75 3.98 -2.30
N PRO A 91 -20.92 4.57 -2.00
CA PRO A 91 -21.89 3.98 -1.09
C PRO A 91 -22.52 2.75 -1.74
N PRO A 92 -22.89 1.73 -0.94
CA PRO A 92 -23.67 0.61 -1.45
C PRO A 92 -25.06 1.09 -1.89
N LYS A 93 -25.67 0.41 -2.87
CA LYS A 93 -27.04 0.73 -3.31
C LYS A 93 -28.07 0.49 -2.21
N VAL A 94 -27.81 -0.48 -1.34
CA VAL A 94 -28.64 -0.80 -0.17
C VAL A 94 -27.76 -0.72 1.08
N PRO A 95 -28.16 0.05 2.12
CA PRO A 95 -27.40 0.14 3.36
C PRO A 95 -27.04 -1.24 3.92
N ALA A 96 -25.78 -1.39 4.35
CA ALA A 96 -25.20 -2.62 4.92
C ALA A 96 -25.19 -3.87 4.00
N LYS A 97 -25.49 -3.74 2.69
CA LYS A 97 -25.46 -4.86 1.74
C LYS A 97 -24.52 -4.62 0.57
N CYS A 98 -23.74 -5.65 0.23
CA CYS A 98 -22.88 -5.63 -0.94
C CYS A 98 -23.68 -5.73 -2.23
N ASP A 99 -23.39 -4.85 -3.18
CA ASP A 99 -24.04 -4.80 -4.50
C ASP A 99 -23.68 -5.98 -5.40
N TYR A 100 -22.56 -6.66 -5.14
CA TYR A 100 -22.07 -7.77 -5.96
C TYR A 100 -22.57 -9.14 -5.50
N CYS A 101 -22.59 -9.38 -4.20
CA CYS A 101 -22.93 -10.71 -3.64
C CYS A 101 -24.06 -10.70 -2.62
N GLY A 102 -24.61 -9.53 -2.27
CA GLY A 102 -25.63 -9.39 -1.23
C GLY A 102 -25.14 -9.61 0.21
N GLY A 103 -23.85 -9.88 0.40
CA GLY A 103 -23.24 -10.11 1.72
C GLY A 103 -23.23 -8.87 2.61
N GLU A 104 -23.11 -9.08 3.92
CA GLU A 104 -23.06 -8.02 4.93
C GLU A 104 -21.81 -7.14 4.74
N LEU A 105 -22.01 -5.83 4.79
CA LEU A 105 -20.92 -4.87 4.89
C LEU A 105 -20.60 -4.60 6.35
N TYR A 106 -19.32 -4.59 6.68
CA TYR A 106 -18.84 -4.25 8.02
C TYR A 106 -17.67 -3.27 7.93
N GLN A 107 -17.47 -2.51 9.00
CA GLN A 107 -16.29 -1.70 9.19
C GLN A 107 -15.24 -2.50 9.97
N ARG A 108 -13.97 -2.43 9.54
CA ARG A 108 -12.90 -3.11 10.28
C ARG A 108 -12.71 -2.42 11.65
N PRO A 109 -12.32 -3.15 12.70
CA PRO A 109 -12.04 -2.56 14.01
C PRO A 109 -10.99 -1.42 13.94
N ASP A 110 -10.05 -1.53 13.00
CA ASP A 110 -8.94 -0.57 12.83
C ASP A 110 -9.30 0.68 12.00
N ASP A 111 -10.55 0.81 11.58
CA ASP A 111 -11.06 1.93 10.77
C ASP A 111 -11.88 2.95 11.59
N SER A 112 -11.88 2.84 12.93
CA SER A 112 -12.35 3.95 13.78
C SER A 112 -11.41 5.14 13.66
N GLU A 113 -11.93 6.36 13.83
CA GLU A 113 -11.12 7.58 13.69
C GLU A 113 -9.90 7.59 14.63
N GLU A 114 -10.08 7.17 15.88
CA GLU A 114 -8.99 7.10 16.86
C GLU A 114 -7.89 6.11 16.42
N THR A 115 -8.27 4.92 15.95
CA THR A 115 -7.32 3.91 15.50
C THR A 115 -6.67 4.32 14.18
N ALA A 116 -7.42 4.94 13.27
CA ALA A 116 -6.91 5.49 12.01
C ALA A 116 -5.85 6.57 12.28
N ARG A 117 -6.09 7.47 13.23
CA ARG A 117 -5.11 8.50 13.63
C ARG A 117 -3.82 7.88 14.16
N LYS A 118 -3.91 6.93 15.10
CA LYS A 118 -2.73 6.21 15.62
C LYS A 118 -1.96 5.49 14.51
N ARG A 119 -2.65 4.90 13.54
CA ARG A 119 -2.01 4.25 12.38
C ARG A 119 -1.27 5.25 11.49
N LEU A 120 -1.85 6.44 11.28
CA LEU A 120 -1.19 7.50 10.53
C LEU A 120 0.03 8.04 11.28
N GLU A 121 -0.04 8.19 12.60
CA GLU A 121 1.11 8.58 13.43
C GLU A 121 2.28 7.58 13.29
N VAL A 122 1.99 6.27 13.36
CA VAL A 122 3.00 5.23 13.15
C VAL A 122 3.56 5.27 11.73
N TYR A 123 2.71 5.47 10.72
CA TYR A 123 3.13 5.62 9.32
C TYR A 123 4.09 6.80 9.16
N PHE A 124 3.76 7.97 9.71
CA PHE A 124 4.63 9.14 9.62
C PHE A 124 5.95 8.94 10.37
N ALA A 125 5.94 8.24 11.50
CA ALA A 125 7.15 7.98 12.27
C ALA A 125 8.09 6.94 11.62
N GLN A 126 7.53 5.88 11.02
CA GLN A 126 8.32 4.73 10.56
C GLN A 126 8.46 4.62 9.05
N THR A 127 7.42 5.02 8.31
CA THR A 127 7.34 4.84 6.86
C THR A 127 7.73 6.11 6.10
N MET A 128 7.49 7.30 6.65
CA MET A 128 7.90 8.56 6.00
C MET A 128 9.41 8.69 5.73
N PRO A 129 10.33 8.18 6.57
CA PRO A 129 11.76 8.16 6.25
C PRO A 129 12.12 7.39 4.98
N LEU A 130 11.25 6.48 4.50
CA LEU A 130 11.45 5.79 3.22
C LEU A 130 11.34 6.75 2.03
N ILE A 131 10.56 7.83 2.18
CA ILE A 131 10.41 8.83 1.12
C ILE A 131 11.77 9.47 0.87
N GLU A 132 12.44 9.93 1.92
CA GLU A 132 13.79 10.51 1.82
C GLU A 132 14.78 9.49 1.25
N TYR A 133 14.80 8.27 1.81
CA TYR A 133 15.70 7.20 1.35
C TYR A 133 15.60 6.91 -0.16
N TYR A 134 14.38 6.74 -0.69
CA TYR A 134 14.19 6.46 -2.11
C TYR A 134 14.26 7.70 -3.00
N THR A 135 14.07 8.90 -2.44
CA THR A 135 14.31 10.18 -3.13
C THR A 135 15.81 10.38 -3.36
N GLU A 136 16.64 10.16 -2.34
CA GLU A 136 18.10 10.24 -2.45
C GLU A 136 18.65 9.18 -3.42
N ALA A 137 18.02 8.01 -3.49
CA ALA A 137 18.34 6.97 -4.47
C ALA A 137 17.87 7.29 -5.90
N GLY A 138 17.11 8.37 -6.11
CA GLY A 138 16.55 8.76 -7.41
C GLY A 138 15.46 7.82 -7.94
N LYS A 139 14.84 7.03 -7.06
CA LYS A 139 13.86 6.00 -7.41
C LYS A 139 12.42 6.39 -7.10
N LEU A 140 12.20 7.43 -6.29
CA LEU A 140 10.87 7.82 -5.85
C LEU A 140 10.19 8.77 -6.84
N VAL A 141 8.92 8.48 -7.14
CA VAL A 141 8.02 9.36 -7.88
C VAL A 141 6.79 9.62 -7.03
N GLU A 142 6.51 10.90 -6.77
CA GLU A 142 5.30 11.34 -6.08
C GLU A 142 4.11 11.41 -7.04
N ILE A 143 2.96 10.90 -6.61
CA ILE A 143 1.70 10.85 -7.35
C ILE A 143 0.62 11.54 -6.50
N GLU A 144 -0.18 12.39 -7.13
CA GLU A 144 -1.31 13.06 -6.48
C GLU A 144 -2.45 12.06 -6.24
N GLY A 145 -2.74 11.76 -4.97
CA GLY A 145 -3.71 10.76 -4.55
C GLY A 145 -5.11 11.29 -4.25
N GLU A 146 -5.33 12.60 -4.33
CA GLU A 146 -6.65 13.23 -4.15
C GLU A 146 -7.45 13.38 -5.45
N LYS A 147 -6.92 12.87 -6.58
CA LYS A 147 -7.67 12.69 -7.82
C LYS A 147 -8.68 11.53 -7.69
N GLY A 148 -9.62 11.47 -8.64
CA GLY A 148 -10.47 10.28 -8.80
C GLY A 148 -9.65 9.04 -9.19
N ILE A 149 -10.18 7.85 -8.92
CA ILE A 149 -9.49 6.56 -9.13
C ILE A 149 -8.86 6.45 -10.52
N GLU A 150 -9.59 6.85 -11.57
CA GLU A 150 -9.10 6.82 -12.94
C GLU A 150 -7.92 7.77 -13.16
N GLY A 151 -7.95 8.97 -12.58
CA GLY A 151 -6.87 9.94 -12.69
C GLY A 151 -5.59 9.47 -11.98
N VAL A 152 -5.73 8.92 -10.77
CA VAL A 152 -4.59 8.34 -10.04
C VAL A 152 -4.01 7.15 -10.81
N ALA A 153 -4.86 6.28 -11.36
CA ALA A 153 -4.42 5.12 -12.14
C ALA A 153 -3.64 5.54 -13.40
N GLN A 154 -4.09 6.58 -14.10
CA GLN A 154 -3.39 7.14 -15.26
C GLN A 154 -2.00 7.67 -14.88
N ASP A 155 -1.90 8.44 -13.79
CA ASP A 155 -0.62 8.97 -13.32
C ASP A 155 0.36 7.85 -12.92
N LEU A 156 -0.14 6.80 -12.24
CA LEU A 156 0.67 5.63 -11.86
C LEU A 156 1.21 4.91 -13.10
N ILE A 157 0.37 4.65 -14.10
CA ILE A 157 0.78 4.00 -15.34
C ILE A 157 1.82 4.86 -16.07
N ALA A 158 1.57 6.16 -16.21
CA ALA A 158 2.50 7.07 -16.86
C ALA A 158 3.88 7.11 -16.15
N ALA A 159 3.89 7.09 -14.82
CA ALA A 159 5.12 7.04 -14.04
C ALA A 159 5.89 5.72 -14.25
N ILE A 160 5.18 4.59 -14.31
CA ILE A 160 5.78 3.28 -14.58
C ILE A 160 6.39 3.26 -16.00
N GLU A 161 5.65 3.72 -17.00
CA GLU A 161 6.13 3.79 -18.38
C GLU A 161 7.37 4.69 -18.53
N ALA A 162 7.37 5.86 -17.88
CA ALA A 162 8.52 6.76 -17.88
C ALA A 162 9.73 6.19 -17.13
N GLY A 163 9.50 5.41 -16.06
CA GLY A 163 10.54 4.77 -15.25
C GLY A 163 11.18 3.54 -15.90
N ILE A 164 10.43 2.79 -16.73
CA ILE A 164 10.94 1.61 -17.47
C ILE A 164 11.88 2.02 -18.62
N VAL A 165 11.73 3.24 -19.15
CA VAL A 165 12.51 3.74 -20.32
C VAL A 165 13.89 4.31 -19.90
N ARG A 166 14.18 4.40 -18.59
CA ARG A 166 15.47 4.88 -18.06
C ARG A 166 16.50 3.78 -17.85
#